data_AF-A0A7K2NMQ0-F1
#
_entry.id   AF-A0A7K2NMQ0-F1
#
_cell.length_a   1.000
_cell.length_b   1.000
_cell.length_c   1.000
_cell.angle_alpha   90.00
_cell.angle_beta   90.00
_cell.angle_gamma   90.00
#
_symmetry.space_group_name_H-M   'P 1'
#
loop_
_entity.id
_entity.type
_entity.pdbx_description
1 polymer ?
#
loop_
_entity_poly.entity_id
_entity_poly.type
_entity_poly.pdbx_seq_one_letter_code
_entity_poly.pdbx_strand_id
1 'polypeptide(L)'
;MGWWEINADTLARGRFVVSPLDETLACLKLLHAGIAGHPGERAWLDTHRPAHLRRMAADPVTALLVASGLGREWNADFLTPTPVEGQSFADGVARIRAARPDVARADLAVSLGGTLPAALDR
;
A
#
# COMPACT_ATOMS: atom_id res chain seq x y z
N MET A 1 4.87 -4.10 23.02
CA MET A 1 5.67 -4.58 21.87
C MET A 1 7.11 -4.67 22.33
N GLY A 2 7.73 -5.85 22.24
CA GLY A 2 9.14 -6.03 22.60
C GLY A 2 10.06 -5.31 21.61
N TRP A 3 11.29 -5.00 22.05
CA TRP A 3 12.33 -4.49 21.17
C TRP A 3 12.96 -5.68 20.43
N TRP A 4 13.04 -5.59 19.09
CA TRP A 4 13.71 -6.57 18.25
C TRP A 4 15.03 -5.98 17.76
N GLU A 5 16.15 -6.67 17.98
CA GLU A 5 17.46 -6.29 17.45
C GLU A 5 17.69 -6.95 16.09
N ILE A 6 17.77 -6.15 15.04
CA ILE A 6 18.21 -6.60 13.71
C ILE A 6 19.67 -6.16 13.52
N ASN A 7 20.61 -6.99 13.97
CA ASN A 7 22.04 -6.71 13.86
C ASN A 7 22.62 -7.03 12.47
N ALA A 8 23.88 -6.64 12.23
CA ALA A 8 24.57 -6.84 10.96
C ALA A 8 24.62 -8.31 10.53
N ASP A 9 24.80 -9.23 11.48
CA ASP A 9 24.83 -10.67 11.21
C ASP A 9 23.48 -11.21 10.74
N THR A 10 22.38 -10.71 11.32
CA THR A 10 21.01 -11.02 10.88
C THR A 10 20.77 -10.47 9.49
N LEU A 11 21.22 -9.25 9.18
CA LEU A 11 21.11 -8.68 7.84
C LEU A 11 21.96 -9.44 6.81
N ALA A 12 23.20 -9.80 7.16
CA ALA A 12 24.12 -10.51 6.28
C ALA A 12 23.64 -11.92 5.91
N ARG A 13 22.87 -12.57 6.80
CA ARG A 13 22.23 -13.86 6.55
C ARG A 13 20.81 -13.74 5.97
N GLY A 14 20.25 -12.55 5.95
CA GLY A 14 18.92 -12.28 5.42
C GLY A 14 18.85 -12.53 3.93
N ARG A 15 17.67 -12.93 3.45
CA ARG A 15 17.35 -12.91 2.02
C ARG A 15 16.31 -11.84 1.77
N PHE A 16 16.58 -11.00 0.78
CA PHE A 16 15.69 -9.94 0.34
C PHE A 16 15.03 -10.39 -0.96
N VAL A 17 13.71 -10.24 -1.03
CA VAL A 17 12.94 -10.51 -2.24
C VAL A 17 12.48 -9.20 -2.84
N VAL A 18 12.51 -9.12 -4.16
CA VAL A 18 11.90 -8.02 -4.90
C VAL A 18 10.44 -8.37 -5.14
N SER A 19 9.54 -7.47 -4.77
CA SER A 19 8.10 -7.61 -4.95
C SER A 19 7.60 -6.58 -5.96
N PRO A 20 7.28 -6.97 -7.21
CA PRO A 20 6.69 -6.05 -8.17
C PRO A 20 5.39 -5.41 -7.67
N LEU A 21 4.65 -6.13 -6.81
CA LEU A 21 3.44 -5.61 -6.17
C LEU A 21 3.79 -4.47 -5.19
N ASP A 22 4.75 -4.67 -4.30
CA ASP A 22 5.10 -3.66 -3.29
C ASP A 22 5.75 -2.43 -3.92
N GLU A 23 6.59 -2.61 -4.94
CA GLU A 23 7.14 -1.49 -5.70
C GLU A 23 6.04 -0.67 -6.36
N THR A 24 5.02 -1.33 -6.92
CA THR A 24 3.84 -0.66 -7.48
C THR A 24 3.04 0.07 -6.40
N LEU A 25 2.85 -0.56 -5.24
CA LEU A 25 2.14 0.06 -4.13
C LEU A 25 2.90 1.26 -3.56
N ALA A 26 4.23 1.19 -3.48
CA ALA A 26 5.08 2.32 -3.10
C ALA A 26 4.91 3.50 -4.07
N CYS A 27 4.84 3.24 -5.38
CA CYS A 27 4.52 4.26 -6.38
C CYS A 27 3.12 4.85 -6.16
N LEU A 28 2.11 4.03 -5.85
CA LEU A 28 0.76 4.51 -5.53
C LEU A 28 0.74 5.36 -4.26
N LYS A 29 1.49 4.97 -3.21
CA LYS A 29 1.67 5.77 -1.99
C LYS A 29 2.31 7.12 -2.31
N LEU A 30 3.34 7.15 -3.16
CA LEU A 30 3.98 8.38 -3.60
C LEU A 30 2.99 9.29 -4.34
N LEU A 31 2.20 8.75 -5.29
CA LEU A 31 1.16 9.52 -6.00
C LEU A 31 0.12 10.10 -5.05
N HIS A 32 -0.31 9.29 -4.09
CA HIS A 32 -1.31 9.67 -3.10
C HIS A 32 -0.79 10.77 -2.17
N ALA A 33 0.39 10.57 -1.59
CA ALA A 33 1.04 11.56 -0.72
C ALA A 33 1.36 12.85 -1.48
N GLY A 34 1.85 12.74 -2.72
CA GLY A 34 2.22 13.89 -3.55
C GLY A 34 3.44 14.66 -3.06
N ILE A 35 4.20 14.10 -2.11
CA ILE A 35 5.37 14.73 -1.52
C ILE A 35 6.59 13.94 -1.99
N ALA A 36 7.46 14.60 -2.76
CA ALA A 36 8.75 14.02 -3.17
C ALA A 36 9.77 14.15 -2.03
N GLY A 37 10.51 13.09 -1.75
CA GLY A 37 11.69 13.07 -0.90
C GLY A 37 12.98 13.44 -1.64
N HIS A 38 13.01 13.35 -2.98
CA HIS A 38 14.17 13.75 -3.78
C HIS A 38 13.80 14.28 -5.19
N PRO A 39 14.73 14.92 -5.92
CA PRO A 39 14.42 15.54 -7.22
C PRO A 39 13.85 14.60 -8.29
N GLY A 40 14.26 13.33 -8.31
CA GLY A 40 13.74 12.34 -9.25
C GLY A 40 12.25 12.05 -9.06
N GLU A 41 11.79 11.94 -7.82
CA GLU A 41 10.37 11.78 -7.50
C GLU A 41 9.55 13.01 -7.88
N ARG A 42 10.13 14.22 -7.83
CA ARG A 42 9.44 15.45 -8.28
C ARG A 42 9.05 15.34 -9.75
N ALA A 43 10.01 15.03 -10.62
CA ALA A 43 9.76 14.89 -12.06
C ALA A 43 8.75 13.77 -12.36
N TRP A 44 8.82 12.68 -11.61
CA TRP A 44 7.87 11.57 -11.72
C TRP A 44 6.45 11.96 -11.29
N LEU A 45 6.31 12.67 -10.16
CA LEU A 45 5.02 13.18 -9.67
C LEU A 45 4.40 14.17 -10.65
N ASP A 46 5.19 15.11 -11.18
CA ASP A 46 4.70 16.09 -12.16
C ASP A 46 4.12 15.40 -13.41
N THR A 47 4.73 14.28 -13.81
CA THR A 47 4.29 13.48 -14.95
C THR A 47 3.02 12.67 -14.64
N HIS A 48 2.95 11.99 -13.50
CA HIS A 48 1.94 10.94 -13.25
C HIS A 48 0.82 11.33 -12.29
N ARG A 49 1.06 12.26 -11.36
CA ARG A 49 0.09 12.66 -10.33
C ARG A 49 -1.22 13.22 -10.88
N PRO A 50 -1.25 14.02 -11.97
CA PRO A 50 -2.52 14.50 -12.52
C PRO A 50 -3.47 13.36 -12.95
N ALA A 51 -2.93 12.24 -13.46
CA ALA A 51 -3.74 11.08 -13.80
C ALA A 51 -4.30 10.37 -12.56
N HIS A 52 -3.48 10.22 -11.51
CA HIS A 52 -3.92 9.67 -10.24
C HIS A 52 -5.06 10.49 -9.62
N LEU A 53 -4.92 11.82 -9.55
CA LEU A 53 -5.96 12.70 -9.01
C LEU A 53 -7.27 12.62 -9.80
N ARG A 54 -7.20 12.58 -11.15
CA ARG A 54 -8.39 12.37 -11.98
C ARG A 54 -9.07 11.04 -11.68
N ARG A 55 -8.30 9.95 -11.50
CA ARG A 55 -8.85 8.63 -11.14
C ARG A 55 -9.56 8.64 -9.79
N MET A 56 -8.99 9.33 -8.79
CA MET A 56 -9.61 9.48 -7.48
C MET A 56 -10.87 10.35 -7.53
N ALA A 57 -10.87 11.43 -8.31
CA ALA A 57 -12.04 12.29 -8.49
C ALA A 57 -13.19 11.58 -9.22
N ALA A 58 -12.88 10.68 -10.16
CA ALA A 58 -13.88 9.93 -10.91
C ALA A 58 -14.58 8.81 -10.12
N ASP A 59 -14.03 8.43 -8.95
CA ASP A 59 -14.53 7.30 -8.16
C ASP A 59 -14.27 7.53 -6.68
N PRO A 60 -15.25 8.16 -6.00
CA PRO A 60 -15.12 8.51 -4.59
C PRO A 60 -14.94 7.28 -3.67
N VAL A 61 -15.45 6.11 -4.04
CA VAL A 61 -15.29 4.88 -3.23
C VAL A 61 -13.85 4.37 -3.32
N THR A 62 -13.27 4.35 -4.52
CA THR A 62 -11.84 4.05 -4.66
C THR A 62 -10.97 5.08 -3.94
N ALA A 63 -11.30 6.37 -4.02
CA ALA A 63 -10.56 7.41 -3.30
C ALA A 63 -10.61 7.20 -1.77
N LEU A 64 -11.79 6.86 -1.23
CA LEU A 64 -11.97 6.50 0.17
C LEU A 64 -11.16 5.26 0.55
N LEU A 65 -11.17 4.23 -0.30
CA LEU A 65 -10.40 3.00 -0.07
C LEU A 65 -8.89 3.29 -0.01
N VAL A 66 -8.37 4.07 -0.95
CA VAL A 66 -6.94 4.45 -0.99
C VAL A 66 -6.56 5.26 0.24
N ALA A 67 -7.36 6.27 0.60
CA ALA A 67 -7.12 7.09 1.79
C ALA A 67 -7.18 6.29 3.10
N SER A 68 -8.04 5.26 3.16
CA SER A 68 -8.19 4.41 4.34
C SER A 68 -7.13 3.32 4.42
N GLY A 69 -6.69 2.78 3.28
CA GLY A 69 -5.78 1.65 3.21
C GLY A 69 -4.29 2.01 3.06
N LEU A 70 -3.96 3.21 2.60
CA LEU A 70 -2.58 3.71 2.52
C LEU A 70 -2.33 4.73 3.65
N GLY A 71 -2.54 4.29 4.89
CA GLY A 71 -2.41 5.12 6.08
C GLY A 71 -0.99 5.67 6.29
N ARG A 72 -0.90 6.72 7.12
CA ARG A 72 0.40 7.35 7.45
C ARG A 72 1.29 6.45 8.31
N GLU A 73 0.68 5.69 9.20
CA GLU A 73 1.38 4.84 10.18
C GLU A 73 1.40 3.37 9.75
N TRP A 74 0.28 2.87 9.25
CA TRP A 74 0.11 1.48 8.83
C TRP A 74 -0.67 1.40 7.51
N ASN A 75 -0.31 0.49 6.62
CA ASN A 75 -1.12 0.18 5.44
C ASN A 75 -2.10 -0.94 5.81
N ALA A 76 -3.27 -1.00 5.18
CA ALA A 76 -4.17 -2.14 5.36
C ALA A 76 -3.50 -3.43 4.82
N ASP A 77 -3.38 -4.46 5.67
CA ASP A 77 -2.59 -5.66 5.41
C ASP A 77 -2.97 -6.37 4.11
N PHE A 78 -4.26 -6.43 3.75
CA PHE A 78 -4.70 -7.03 2.48
C PHE A 78 -4.14 -6.34 1.23
N LEU A 79 -3.71 -5.06 1.32
CA LEU A 79 -3.04 -4.34 0.22
C LEU A 79 -1.54 -4.67 0.14
N THR A 80 -0.94 -5.12 1.23
CA THR A 80 0.48 -5.48 1.36
C THR A 80 0.64 -6.93 1.81
N PRO A 81 0.11 -7.93 1.06
CA PRO A 81 0.28 -9.32 1.42
C PRO A 81 1.77 -9.67 1.42
N THR A 82 2.21 -10.53 2.36
CA THR A 82 3.62 -10.94 2.46
C THR A 82 4.14 -11.41 1.09
N PRO A 83 5.23 -10.81 0.57
CA PRO A 83 5.82 -11.19 -0.71
C PRO A 83 6.29 -12.64 -0.71
N VAL A 84 6.21 -13.26 -1.88
CA VAL A 84 6.77 -14.59 -2.13
C VAL A 84 7.81 -14.45 -3.23
N GLU A 85 8.96 -15.10 -3.06
CA GLU A 85 10.04 -15.07 -4.06
C GLU A 85 9.53 -15.54 -5.44
N GLY A 86 9.87 -14.79 -6.49
CA GLY A 86 9.45 -15.09 -7.86
C GLY A 86 7.98 -14.83 -8.15
N GLN A 87 7.22 -14.26 -7.21
CA GLN A 87 5.82 -13.92 -7.44
C GLN A 87 5.67 -12.84 -8.52
N SER A 88 4.80 -13.09 -9.50
CA SER A 88 4.48 -12.10 -10.53
C SER A 88 3.58 -10.99 -9.99
N PHE A 89 3.62 -9.81 -10.64
CA PHE A 89 2.69 -8.72 -10.33
C PHE A 89 1.22 -9.17 -10.40
N ALA A 90 0.86 -9.95 -11.44
CA ALA A 90 -0.51 -10.42 -11.64
C ALA A 90 -0.97 -11.33 -10.49
N ASP A 91 -0.11 -12.22 -10.01
CA ASP A 91 -0.41 -13.09 -8.87
C ASP A 91 -0.58 -12.29 -7.57
N GLY A 92 0.24 -11.24 -7.39
CA GLY A 92 0.12 -10.31 -6.29
C GLY A 92 -1.25 -9.62 -6.28
N VAL A 93 -1.65 -9.05 -7.43
CA VAL A 93 -2.97 -8.43 -7.59
C VAL A 93 -4.10 -9.44 -7.39
N ALA A 94 -3.94 -10.68 -7.84
CA ALA A 94 -4.92 -11.74 -7.62
C ALA A 94 -5.12 -12.03 -6.12
N ARG A 95 -4.05 -12.01 -5.31
CA ARG A 95 -4.14 -12.17 -3.84
C ARG A 95 -4.90 -11.01 -3.19
N ILE A 96 -4.61 -9.77 -3.57
CA ILE A 96 -5.38 -8.61 -3.09
C ILE A 96 -6.86 -8.77 -3.42
N ARG A 97 -7.18 -9.16 -4.67
CA ARG A 97 -8.57 -9.36 -5.12
C ARG A 97 -9.27 -10.53 -4.43
N ALA A 98 -8.52 -11.54 -4.00
CA ALA A 98 -9.04 -12.70 -3.27
C ALA A 98 -9.25 -12.42 -1.77
N ALA A 99 -8.82 -11.26 -1.27
CA ALA A 99 -9.07 -10.89 0.12
C ALA A 99 -10.57 -10.90 0.41
N ARG A 100 -10.96 -11.61 1.48
CA ARG A 100 -12.36 -11.66 1.88
C ARG A 100 -12.81 -10.26 2.31
N PRO A 101 -14.04 -9.83 1.98
CA PRO A 101 -14.50 -8.48 2.32
C PRO A 101 -14.43 -8.15 3.81
N ASP A 102 -14.71 -9.10 4.70
CA ASP A 102 -14.62 -8.91 6.14
C ASP A 102 -13.18 -8.69 6.63
N VAL A 103 -12.21 -9.40 6.05
CA VAL A 103 -10.78 -9.21 6.33
C VAL A 103 -10.33 -7.83 5.83
N ALA A 104 -10.67 -7.47 4.59
CA ALA A 104 -10.31 -6.17 4.03
C ALA A 104 -10.86 -5.01 4.89
N ARG A 105 -12.10 -5.12 5.39
CA ARG A 105 -12.68 -4.13 6.30
C ARG A 105 -11.94 -4.07 7.64
N ALA A 106 -11.60 -5.20 8.23
CA ALA A 106 -10.83 -5.24 9.48
C ALA A 106 -9.46 -4.56 9.31
N ASP A 107 -8.74 -4.87 8.23
CA ASP A 107 -7.44 -4.29 7.93
C ASP A 107 -7.52 -2.78 7.69
N LEU A 108 -8.57 -2.31 7.02
CA LEU A 108 -8.83 -0.88 6.83
C LEU A 108 -9.09 -0.17 8.16
N ALA A 109 -9.80 -0.81 9.09
CA ALA A 109 -10.07 -0.24 10.41
C ALA A 109 -8.78 -0.12 11.24
N VAL A 110 -7.88 -1.12 11.13
CA VAL A 110 -6.55 -1.08 11.74
C VAL A 110 -5.70 0.05 11.13
N SER A 111 -5.63 0.13 9.79
CA SER A 111 -4.90 1.16 9.06
C SER A 111 -5.37 2.58 9.42
N LEU A 112 -6.67 2.77 9.63
CA LEU A 112 -7.26 4.04 10.07
C LEU A 112 -7.08 4.32 11.57
N GLY A 113 -6.85 3.30 12.39
CA GLY A 113 -6.90 3.40 13.85
C GLY A 113 -8.31 3.73 14.38
N GLY A 114 -9.37 3.32 13.68
CA GLY A 114 -10.73 3.73 14.03
C GLY A 114 -11.85 3.13 13.18
N THR A 115 -13.03 3.76 13.23
CA THR A 115 -14.23 3.30 12.53
C THR A 115 -14.13 3.53 11.03
N LEU A 116 -14.58 2.54 10.25
CA LEU A 116 -14.64 2.65 8.79
C LEU A 116 -15.63 3.71 8.33
N PRO A 117 -15.33 4.44 7.24
CA PRO A 117 -16.33 5.22 6.54
C PRO A 117 -17.50 4.33 6.09
N ALA A 118 -18.74 4.80 6.27
CA ALA A 118 -19.95 4.03 5.94
C ALA A 118 -20.02 3.52 4.49
N ALA A 119 -19.29 4.17 3.57
CA ALA A 119 -19.19 3.72 2.18
C ALA A 119 -18.34 2.45 2.00
N LEU A 120 -17.43 2.16 2.93
CA LEU A 120 -16.56 0.99 2.96
C LEU A 120 -17.10 -0.10 3.91
N ASP A 121 -18.03 0.25 4.80
CA ASP A 121 -18.69 -0.66 5.75
C ASP A 121 -20.06 -1.14 5.24
N ARG A 122 -20.06 -1.77 4.06
CA ARG A 122 -21.26 -2.34 3.41
C ARG A 122 -21.07 -3.81 3.11
#